data_AF-A0A2M7YVN1-F1
#
_entry.id   AF-A0A2M7YVN1-F1
#
_cell.length_a   1.000
_cell.length_b   1.000
_cell.length_c   1.000
_cell.angle_alpha   90.00
_cell.angle_beta   90.00
_cell.angle_gamma   90.00
#
_symmetry.space_group_name_H-M   'P 1'
#
loop_
_entity.id
_entity.type
_entity.pdbx_description
1 polymer ?
#
loop_
_entity_poly.entity_id
_entity_poly.type
_entity_poly.pdbx_seq_one_letter_code
_entity_poly.pdbx_strand_id
1 'polypeptide(L)'
;MAVYGVLIMISLAGLVYGFAQLTVDETPWPMLAAPACLAPGAFVYGASLIGQGLTQDEMFALRVCVERLARGEDPLRRGSTLI
;
A
#
# COMPACT_ATOMS: atom_id res chain seq x y z
N MET A 1 -4.88 5.39 7.89
CA MET A 1 -4.09 6.62 8.13
C MET A 1 -3.72 6.83 9.60
N ALA A 2 -4.67 6.80 10.53
CA ALA A 2 -4.38 6.96 11.98
C ALA A 2 -3.31 5.98 12.52
N VAL A 3 -3.34 4.72 12.08
CA VAL A 3 -2.37 3.69 12.49
C VAL A 3 -0.93 4.05 12.14
N TYR A 4 -0.68 4.64 10.96
CA TYR A 4 0.67 5.09 10.58
C TYR A 4 1.16 6.24 11.47
N GLY A 5 0.26 7.16 11.84
CA GLY A 5 0.58 8.25 12.76
C GLY A 5 0.99 7.73 14.14
N VAL A 6 0.24 6.75 14.67
CA VAL A 6 0.56 6.12 15.96
C VAL A 6 1.91 5.37 15.90
N LEU A 7 2.18 4.61 14.84
CA LEU A 7 3.45 3.90 14.65
C LEU A 7 4.65 4.85 14.58
N ILE A 8 4.51 5.99 13.89
CA ILE A 8 5.56 7.02 13.82
C ILE A 8 5.81 7.63 15.21
N MET A 9 4.76 7.93 15.97
CA MET A 9 4.90 8.51 17.31
C MET A 9 5.59 7.53 18.28
N ILE A 10 5.24 6.24 18.23
CA ILE A 10 5.89 5.20 19.05
C ILE A 10 7.35 5.01 18.64
N SER A 11 7.64 4.98 17.34
CA SER A 11 9.01 4.91 16.82
C SER A 11 9.85 6.10 17.28
N LEU A 12 9.30 7.32 17.22
CA LEU A 12 10.00 8.53 17.64
C LEU A 12 10.23 8.55 19.15
N ALA A 13 9.21 8.19 19.94
CA ALA A 13 9.31 8.10 21.39
C ALA A 13 10.36 7.05 21.82
N GLY A 14 10.39 5.89 21.16
CA GLY A 14 11.39 4.85 21.40
C GLY A 14 12.82 5.29 21.04
N LEU A 15 13.00 6.04 19.95
CA LEU A 15 14.31 6.61 19.59
C LEU A 15 14.77 7.67 20.59
N VAL A 16 13.89 8.60 20.97
CA VAL A 16 14.21 9.65 21.94
C VAL A 16 14.54 9.06 23.30
N TYR A 17 13.74 8.09 23.77
CA TYR A 17 13.94 7.44 25.05
C TYR A 17 15.17 6.52 25.04
N GLY A 18 15.40 5.78 23.96
CA GLY A 18 16.62 4.97 23.80
C GLY A 18 17.90 5.81 23.71
N PHE A 19 17.84 6.98 23.06
CA PHE A 19 18.95 7.93 23.04
C PHE A 19 19.23 8.51 24.42
N ALA A 20 18.19 8.79 25.21
CA ALA A 20 18.36 9.19 26.61
C ALA A 20 19.01 8.08 27.45
N GLN A 21 18.62 6.81 27.27
CA GLN A 21 19.24 5.69 27.99
C GLN A 21 20.73 5.49 27.66
N LEU A 22 21.15 5.77 26.42
CA LEU A 22 22.57 5.79 26.05
C LEU A 22 23.38 6.82 26.85
N THR A 23 22.77 7.91 27.32
CA THR A 23 23.46 8.93 28.13
C THR A 23 23.60 8.56 29.61
N VAL A 24 22.84 7.57 30.07
CA VAL A 24 22.83 7.08 31.46
C VAL A 24 23.59 5.73 31.57
N ASP A 25 24.26 5.30 30.50
CA ASP A 25 24.99 4.03 30.40
C ASP A 25 24.11 2.79 30.66
N GLU A 26 22.80 2.93 30.39
CA GLU A 26 21.81 1.87 30.52
C GLU A 26 21.60 1.16 29.17
N THR A 27 21.12 -0.10 29.20
CA THR A 27 20.91 -0.86 27.96
C THR A 27 19.73 -0.29 27.15
N PRO A 28 19.95 0.21 25.92
CA PRO A 28 18.95 0.98 25.17
C PRO A 28 17.98 0.08 24.40
N TRP A 29 17.29 -0.82 25.11
CA TRP A 29 16.21 -1.66 24.58
C TRP A 29 15.14 -0.91 23.75
N PRO A 30 14.74 0.33 24.10
CA PRO A 30 13.74 1.09 23.35
C PRO A 30 14.14 1.46 21.92
N MET A 31 15.43 1.44 21.56
CA MET A 31 15.86 1.68 20.18
C MET A 31 15.29 0.64 19.20
N LEU A 32 14.97 -0.57 19.67
CA LEU A 32 14.34 -1.61 18.85
C LEU A 32 12.89 -1.29 18.49
N ALA A 33 12.25 -0.34 19.17
CA ALA A 33 10.90 0.11 18.84
C ALA A 33 10.81 0.72 17.43
N ALA A 34 11.89 1.35 16.95
CA ALA A 34 11.94 1.96 15.62
C ALA A 34 11.84 0.91 14.49
N PRO A 35 12.74 -0.09 14.39
CA PRO A 35 12.60 -1.14 13.38
C PRO A 35 11.33 -1.96 13.57
N ALA A 36 10.87 -2.18 14.82
CA ALA A 36 9.62 -2.88 15.09
C ALA A 36 8.37 -2.14 14.55
N CYS A 37 8.36 -0.80 14.55
CA CYS A 37 7.27 -0.01 13.97
C CYS A 37 7.40 0.14 12.45
N LEU A 38 8.62 0.13 11.92
CA LEU A 38 8.87 0.27 10.49
C LEU A 38 8.45 -0.98 9.71
N ALA A 39 8.70 -2.18 10.25
CA ALA A 39 8.35 -3.46 9.63
C ALA A 39 6.86 -3.59 9.22
N PRO A 40 5.86 -3.39 10.11
CA PRO A 40 4.46 -3.45 9.73
C PRO A 40 4.07 -2.32 8.77
N GLY A 41 4.67 -1.14 8.90
CA GLY A 41 4.43 -0.02 7.97
C GLY A 41 4.86 -0.36 6.54
N ALA A 42 6.06 -0.92 6.38
CA ALA A 42 6.59 -1.38 5.10
C ALA A 42 5.76 -2.54 4.52
N PHE A 43 5.31 -3.46 5.37
CA PHE A 43 4.46 -4.58 4.94
C PHE A 43 3.13 -4.11 4.36
N VAL A 44 2.41 -3.22 5.07
CA VAL A 44 1.12 -2.71 4.59
C VAL A 44 1.31 -1.85 3.34
N TYR A 45 2.37 -1.06 3.28
CA TYR A 45 2.71 -0.29 2.08
C TYR A 45 2.96 -1.21 0.88
N GLY A 46 3.74 -2.28 1.05
CA GLY A 46 3.97 -3.30 0.03
C GLY A 46 2.67 -3.97 -0.45
N ALA A 47 1.79 -4.34 0.49
CA ALA A 47 0.48 -4.91 0.16
C ALA A 47 -0.40 -3.94 -0.64
N SER A 48 -0.36 -2.64 -0.31
CA SER A 48 -1.08 -1.61 -1.05
C SER A 48 -0.58 -1.44 -2.48
N LEU A 49 0.73 -1.51 -2.71
CA LEU A 49 1.31 -1.41 -4.06
C LEU A 49 0.84 -2.55 -4.97
N ILE A 50 0.77 -3.77 -4.45
CA ILE A 50 0.28 -4.93 -5.20
C ILE A 50 -1.20 -4.75 -5.56
N GLY A 51 -2.02 -4.34 -4.60
CA GLY A 51 -3.45 -4.11 -4.84
C GLY A 51 -3.71 -3.01 -5.86
N GLN A 52 -2.92 -1.93 -5.82
CA GLN A 52 -3.02 -0.85 -6.80
C GLN A 52 -2.60 -1.30 -8.20
N GLY A 53 -1.59 -2.15 -8.34
CA GLY A 53 -1.18 -2.73 -9.63
C GLY A 53 -2.30 -3.54 -10.28
N LEU A 54 -2.94 -4.44 -9.51
CA LEU A 54 -4.06 -5.25 -10.00
C LEU A 54 -5.27 -4.39 -10.40
N THR A 55 -5.57 -3.35 -9.62
CA THR A 55 -6.71 -2.46 -9.88
C THR A 55 -6.47 -1.58 -11.12
N GLN A 56 -5.23 -1.19 -11.43
CA GLN A 56 -4.89 -0.38 -12.61
C GLN A 56 -5.22 -1.12 -13.91
N ASP A 57 -4.85 -2.40 -13.99
CA ASP A 57 -5.10 -3.23 -15.18
C ASP A 57 -6.60 -3.44 -15.40
N GLU A 58 -7.36 -3.68 -14.32
CA GLU A 58 -8.82 -3.83 -14.38
C GLU A 58 -9.53 -2.53 -14.78
N MET A 59 -9.12 -1.39 -14.22
CA MET A 59 -9.66 -0.07 -14.58
C MET A 59 -9.38 0.29 -16.04
N PHE A 60 -8.20 -0.07 -16.55
CA PHE A 60 -7.88 0.12 -17.97
C PHE A 60 -8.75 -0.77 -18.86
N ALA A 61 -8.90 -2.05 -18.53
CA ALA A 61 -9.76 -2.97 -19.28
C ALA A 61 -11.22 -2.51 -19.30
N LEU A 62 -11.74 -2.04 -18.16
CA LEU A 62 -13.09 -1.48 -18.06
C LEU A 62 -13.23 -0.23 -18.92
N ARG A 63 -12.24 0.68 -18.87
CA ARG A 63 -12.24 1.91 -19.67
C ARG A 63 -12.25 1.61 -21.17
N VAL A 64 -11.42 0.67 -21.63
CA VAL A 64 -11.40 0.25 -23.03
C VAL A 64 -12.73 -0.40 -23.44
N CYS A 65 -13.36 -1.18 -22.55
CA CYS A 65 -14.69 -1.74 -22.79
C CYS A 65 -15.75 -0.64 -22.96
N VAL A 66 -15.79 0.34 -22.05
CA VAL A 66 -16.70 1.48 -22.10
C VAL A 66 -16.45 2.32 -23.36
N GLU A 67 -15.20 2.58 -23.72
CA GLU A 67 -14.86 3.35 -24.92
C GLU A 67 -15.32 2.65 -26.21
N ARG A 68 -15.22 1.32 -26.29
CA ARG A 68 -15.72 0.54 -27.44
C ARG A 68 -17.24 0.57 -27.55
N LEU A 69 -17.94 0.39 -26.43
CA LEU A 69 -19.40 0.51 -26.37
C LEU A 69 -19.87 1.92 -26.75
N ALA A 70 -19.20 2.95 -26.23
CA ALA A 70 -19.53 4.35 -26.53
C ALA A 70 -19.28 4.73 -28.00
N ARG A 71 -18.33 4.07 -28.67
CA ARG A 71 -18.08 4.26 -30.12
C ARG A 71 -19.10 3.54 -31.01
N GLY A 72 -20.05 2.81 -30.45
CA GLY A 72 -21.09 2.11 -31.22
C GLY A 72 -20.59 0.88 -31.98
N GLU A 73 -19.41 0.37 -31.63
CA GLU A 73 -18.91 -0.91 -32.14
C GLU A 73 -19.58 -2.04 -31.34
N ASP A 74 -20.75 -2.51 -31.76
CA ASP A 74 -21.43 -3.66 -31.13
C ASP A 74 -20.58 -4.94 -31.27
N PRO A 75 -19.95 -5.46 -30.19
CA PRO A 75 -19.12 -6.66 -30.28
C PRO A 75 -19.96 -7.94 -30.39
N LEU A 76 -21.26 -7.89 -30.09
CA LEU A 76 -22.15 -9.05 -30.07
C LEU A 76 -22.67 -9.50 -31.45
N ARG A 77 -22.43 -8.73 -32.52
CA ARG A 77 -22.99 -9.02 -33.86
C ARG A 77 -22.08 -9.81 -34.79
N ARG A 78 -20.84 -10.13 -34.37
CA ARG A 78 -19.86 -10.84 -35.23
C ARG A 78 -19.95 -12.38 -35.14
N GLY A 79 -20.76 -12.93 -34.23
CA GLY A 79 -20.92 -14.37 -34.02
C GLY A 79 -22.07 -15.04 -34.78
N SER A 80 -22.95 -14.29 -35.45
CA SER A 80 -24.20 -14.83 -36.04
C SER A 80 -24.22 -14.83 -37.58
N THR A 81 -23.08 -14.61 -38.25
CA THR A 81 -23.01 -14.58 -39.72
C THR A 81 -22.29 -15.81 -40.31
N LEU A 82 -22.20 -16.90 -39.53
CA LEU A 82 -21.58 -18.15 -39.96
C LEU A 82 -22.43 -19.35 -39.53
N ILE A 83 -23.72 -19.33 -39.90
CA ILE A 83 -24.59 -20.49 -40.12
C ILE A 83 -25.47 -20.18 -41.32
#